data_AF-A0A2G2I353-F1
#
_entry.id   AF-A0A2G2I353-F1
#
_cell.length_a   1.000
_cell.length_b   1.000
_cell.length_c   1.000
_cell.angle_alpha   90.00
_cell.angle_beta   90.00
_cell.angle_gamma   90.00
#
_symmetry.space_group_name_H-M   'P 1'
#
loop_
_entity.id
_entity.type
_entity.pdbx_description
1 polymer ?
#
loop_
_entity_poly.entity_id
_entity_poly.type
_entity_poly.pdbx_seq_one_letter_code
_entity_poly.pdbx_strand_id
1 'polypeptide(L)'
;MTENIALIDWDGTIRRGFTIIDWLEFLAEHYKQKKNLLYEMIEKFAEYENGSLSHDELANDTAYIYSNFLKGLNSDDISILSDEFILEDKYKLFSFSIGLFEILKKYNINSIVISGCPIEILNSYKKIIGFEYVHGLKIRIEKKIYKNEIITNTGISKNKEKVIKNELLLTDKLAKLSFGNSISDMPLFNNSKVSFVVNNESIIIPSYKVDIADNNQSLILFENEIRKMGC
;
A
#
# COMPACT_ATOMS: atom_id res chain seq x y z
N MET A 1 -12.23 -10.88 -15.43
CA MET A 1 -12.43 -10.03 -14.24
C MET A 1 -13.69 -9.20 -14.47
N THR A 2 -14.44 -8.88 -13.43
CA THR A 2 -15.60 -7.98 -13.54
C THR A 2 -15.12 -6.58 -13.95
N GLU A 3 -15.97 -5.79 -14.60
CA GLU A 3 -15.62 -4.46 -15.11
C GLU A 3 -15.49 -3.38 -14.01
N ASN A 4 -15.72 -3.74 -12.75
CA ASN A 4 -15.78 -2.81 -11.64
C ASN A 4 -14.57 -3.02 -10.73
N ILE A 5 -13.52 -2.23 -10.93
CA ILE A 5 -12.29 -2.30 -10.13
C ILE A 5 -12.16 -1.05 -9.25
N ALA A 6 -11.68 -1.22 -8.02
CA ALA A 6 -11.16 -0.17 -7.17
C ALA A 6 -9.65 -0.39 -6.94
N LEU A 7 -8.83 0.63 -7.25
CA LEU A 7 -7.38 0.60 -7.03
C LEU A 7 -7.04 1.30 -5.71
N ILE A 8 -6.35 0.65 -4.79
CA ILE A 8 -6.26 1.14 -3.41
C ILE A 8 -4.81 1.08 -2.94
N ASP A 9 -4.25 2.21 -2.50
CA ASP A 9 -3.02 2.19 -1.69
C ASP A 9 -3.32 1.71 -0.26
N TRP A 10 -2.28 1.41 0.52
CA TRP A 10 -2.40 0.88 1.87
C TRP A 10 -1.93 1.87 2.94
N ASP A 11 -0.67 2.32 2.87
CA ASP A 11 -0.01 3.09 3.92
C ASP A 11 -0.33 4.58 3.78
N GLY A 12 -0.94 5.16 4.81
CA GLY A 12 -1.53 6.49 4.77
C GLY A 12 -2.91 6.55 4.12
N THR A 13 -3.39 5.46 3.51
CA THR A 13 -4.71 5.37 2.86
C THR A 13 -5.70 4.49 3.63
N ILE A 14 -5.36 3.23 3.88
CA ILE A 14 -6.18 2.27 4.64
C ILE A 14 -5.68 2.13 6.08
N ARG A 15 -4.38 2.31 6.28
CA ARG A 15 -3.68 2.17 7.55
C ARG A 15 -2.83 3.41 7.81
N ARG A 16 -2.78 3.89 9.05
CA ARG A 16 -1.94 5.04 9.44
C ARG A 16 -0.46 4.67 9.48
N GLY A 17 0.39 5.60 9.04
CA GLY A 17 1.84 5.43 9.04
C GLY A 17 2.34 4.47 7.95
N PHE A 18 3.56 3.98 8.11
CA PHE A 18 4.21 3.05 7.17
C PHE A 18 4.26 1.65 7.76
N THR A 19 3.71 0.65 7.07
CA THR A 19 3.64 -0.71 7.61
C THR A 19 5.03 -1.33 7.73
N ILE A 20 5.93 -1.04 6.78
CA ILE A 20 7.23 -1.71 6.71
C ILE A 20 8.11 -1.47 7.94
N ILE A 21 8.10 -0.27 8.51
CA ILE A 21 8.89 0.06 9.70
C ILE A 21 8.31 -0.59 10.96
N ASP A 22 6.99 -0.49 11.15
CA ASP A 22 6.29 -1.11 12.28
C ASP A 22 6.44 -2.63 12.27
N TRP A 23 6.36 -3.23 11.08
CA TRP A 23 6.58 -4.65 10.89
C TRP A 23 8.03 -5.06 11.13
N LEU A 24 8.99 -4.27 10.66
CA LEU A 24 10.41 -4.56 10.91
C LEU A 24 10.75 -4.42 12.40
N GLU A 25 10.15 -3.47 13.10
CA GLU A 25 10.28 -3.32 14.56
C GLU A 25 9.78 -4.58 15.27
N PHE A 26 8.57 -5.04 14.93
CA PHE A 26 8.02 -6.30 15.45
C PHE A 26 8.97 -7.47 15.19
N LEU A 27 9.42 -7.66 13.94
CA LEU A 27 10.35 -8.73 13.60
C LEU A 27 11.68 -8.64 14.34
N ALA A 28 12.21 -7.43 14.56
CA ALA A 28 13.49 -7.24 15.24
C ALA A 28 13.44 -7.66 16.72
N GLU A 29 12.28 -7.62 17.37
CA GLU A 29 12.10 -8.15 18.72
C GLU A 29 12.15 -9.68 18.77
N HIS A 30 11.68 -10.35 17.71
CA HIS A 30 11.80 -11.81 17.54
C HIS A 30 13.21 -12.25 17.08
N TYR A 31 13.85 -11.46 16.21
CA TYR A 31 15.17 -11.75 15.63
C TYR A 31 16.21 -10.71 16.07
N LYS A 32 16.48 -10.66 17.38
CA LYS A 32 17.33 -9.65 18.03
C LYS A 32 18.70 -9.45 17.38
N GLN A 33 19.27 -10.50 16.80
CA GLN A 33 20.55 -10.45 16.09
C GLN A 33 20.55 -9.61 14.81
N LYS A 34 19.38 -9.19 14.32
CA LYS A 34 19.21 -8.35 13.11
C LYS A 34 18.76 -6.92 13.41
N LYS A 35 18.77 -6.50 14.68
CA LYS A 35 18.29 -5.17 15.12
C LYS A 35 19.01 -3.99 14.48
N ASN A 36 20.25 -4.18 14.00
CA ASN A 36 20.99 -3.16 13.26
C ASN A 36 20.26 -2.71 11.97
N LEU A 37 19.54 -3.61 11.30
CA LEU A 37 18.79 -3.29 10.09
C LEU A 37 17.52 -2.47 10.39
N LEU A 38 16.96 -2.59 11.60
CA LEU A 38 15.89 -1.70 12.05
C LEU A 38 16.42 -0.28 12.23
N TYR A 39 17.61 -0.10 12.81
CA TYR A 39 18.21 1.22 12.94
C TYR A 39 18.49 1.86 11.58
N GLU A 40 19.03 1.09 10.63
CA GLU A 40 19.20 1.54 9.24
C GLU A 40 17.86 1.97 8.61
N MET A 41 16.78 1.22 8.85
CA MET A 41 15.45 1.60 8.35
C MET A 41 14.96 2.91 8.98
N ILE A 42 15.12 3.09 10.30
CA ILE A 42 14.74 4.31 11.02
C ILE A 42 15.49 5.52 10.45
N GLU A 43 16.80 5.38 10.18
CA GLU A 43 17.61 6.44 9.57
C GLU A 43 17.05 6.85 8.20
N LYS A 44 16.63 5.90 7.36
CA LYS A 44 16.00 6.20 6.07
C LYS A 44 14.68 6.94 6.19
N PHE A 45 13.85 6.61 7.17
CA PHE A 45 12.64 7.38 7.43
C PHE A 45 12.96 8.80 7.92
N ALA A 46 13.98 8.99 8.76
CA ALA A 46 14.41 10.32 9.18
C ALA A 46 14.96 11.17 8.01
N GLU A 47 15.72 10.56 7.09
CA GLU A 47 16.18 11.20 5.85
C GLU A 47 15.00 11.59 4.92
N TYR A 48 13.96 10.76 4.86
CA TYR A 48 12.75 11.10 4.11
C TYR A 48 11.96 12.25 4.75
N GLU A 49 11.75 12.20 6.07
CA GLU A 49 11.02 13.24 6.82
C GLU A 49 11.69 14.61 6.74
N ASN A 50 13.02 14.65 6.66
CA ASN A 50 13.77 15.90 6.50
C ASN A 50 13.89 16.37 5.03
N GLY A 51 13.34 15.61 4.08
CA GLY A 51 13.33 15.95 2.65
C GLY A 51 14.60 15.60 1.89
N SER A 52 15.53 14.86 2.50
CA SER A 52 16.77 14.41 1.85
C SER A 52 16.57 13.20 0.94
N LEU A 53 15.47 12.46 1.10
CA LEU A 53 15.06 11.37 0.20
C LEU A 53 13.72 11.68 -0.46
N SER A 54 13.60 11.32 -1.73
CA SER A 54 12.31 11.19 -2.38
C SER A 54 11.59 9.92 -1.91
N HIS A 55 10.29 9.83 -2.20
CA HIS A 55 9.48 8.65 -1.89
C HIS A 55 10.00 7.39 -2.60
N ASP A 56 10.37 7.47 -3.88
CA ASP A 56 10.85 6.32 -4.64
C ASP A 56 12.23 5.85 -4.15
N GLU A 57 13.09 6.76 -3.70
CA GLU A 57 14.36 6.42 -3.05
C GLU A 57 14.12 5.71 -1.71
N LEU A 58 13.24 6.25 -0.86
CA LEU A 58 12.84 5.60 0.38
C LEU A 58 12.27 4.20 0.11
N ALA A 59 11.38 4.05 -0.86
CA ALA A 59 10.78 2.77 -1.22
C ALA A 59 11.82 1.75 -1.69
N ASN A 60 12.86 2.20 -2.40
CA ASN A 60 13.94 1.32 -2.84
C ASN A 60 14.85 0.91 -1.68
N ASP A 61 15.28 1.87 -0.85
CA ASP A 61 16.18 1.63 0.27
C ASP A 61 15.53 0.74 1.34
N THR A 62 14.29 1.05 1.73
CA THR A 62 13.55 0.25 2.71
C THR A 62 13.27 -1.17 2.22
N ALA A 63 12.99 -1.35 0.91
CA ALA A 63 12.85 -2.68 0.32
C ALA A 63 14.15 -3.50 0.37
N TYR A 64 15.30 -2.85 0.15
CA TYR A 64 16.61 -3.50 0.25
C TYR A 64 16.94 -3.90 1.69
N ILE A 65 16.71 -3.00 2.65
CA ILE A 65 16.89 -3.28 4.09
C ILE A 65 15.99 -4.44 4.53
N TYR A 66 14.73 -4.42 4.11
CA TYR A 66 13.78 -5.49 4.41
C TYR A 66 14.20 -6.84 3.81
N SER A 67 14.65 -6.85 2.55
CA SER A 67 15.20 -8.03 1.88
C SER A 67 16.41 -8.61 2.62
N ASN A 68 17.32 -7.75 3.08
CA ASN A 68 18.47 -8.15 3.91
C ASN A 68 18.04 -8.71 5.26
N PHE A 69 17.01 -8.11 5.88
CA PHE A 69 16.47 -8.60 7.14
C PHE A 69 15.93 -10.01 6.98
N LEU A 70 15.09 -10.25 5.97
CA LEU A 70 14.49 -11.55 5.74
C LEU A 70 15.48 -12.62 5.29
N LYS A 71 16.62 -12.25 4.68
CA LYS A 71 17.61 -13.21 4.16
C LYS A 71 17.93 -14.31 5.17
N GLY A 72 17.68 -15.56 4.76
CA GLY A 72 17.94 -16.77 5.53
C GLY A 72 16.82 -17.18 6.50
N LEU A 73 15.77 -16.38 6.65
CA LEU A 73 14.60 -16.73 7.48
C LEU A 73 13.64 -17.65 6.74
N ASN A 74 12.88 -18.44 7.50
CA ASN A 74 11.86 -19.35 6.99
C ASN A 74 10.56 -18.60 6.70
N SER A 75 9.98 -18.81 5.52
CA SER A 75 8.74 -18.16 5.08
C SER A 75 7.52 -18.56 5.90
N ASP A 76 7.48 -19.78 6.42
CA ASP A 76 6.36 -20.24 7.24
C ASP A 76 6.35 -19.50 8.59
N ASP A 77 7.53 -19.32 9.20
CA ASP A 77 7.69 -18.57 10.46
C ASP A 77 7.27 -17.10 10.26
N ILE A 78 7.72 -16.47 9.18
CA ILE A 78 7.35 -15.08 8.84
C ILE A 78 5.85 -14.96 8.59
N SER A 79 5.21 -15.96 7.95
CA SER A 79 3.76 -15.96 7.75
C SER A 79 2.96 -16.12 9.05
N ILE A 80 3.49 -16.85 10.04
CA ILE A 80 2.86 -16.94 11.36
C ILE A 80 3.00 -15.60 12.09
N LEU A 81 4.21 -15.03 12.10
CA LEU A 81 4.48 -13.74 12.71
C LEU A 81 3.66 -12.60 12.07
N SER A 82 3.37 -12.67 10.76
CA SER A 82 2.52 -11.68 10.11
C SER A 82 1.06 -11.77 10.57
N ASP A 83 0.55 -12.99 10.80
CA ASP A 83 -0.79 -13.19 11.37
C ASP A 83 -0.86 -12.69 12.83
N GLU A 84 0.22 -12.83 13.60
CA GLU A 84 0.32 -12.28 14.97
C GLU A 84 0.37 -10.74 14.97
N PHE A 85 1.22 -10.15 14.12
CA PHE A 85 1.39 -8.70 14.01
C PHE A 85 0.07 -7.98 13.72
N ILE A 86 -0.76 -8.50 12.81
CA ILE A 86 -2.01 -7.84 12.44
C ILE A 86 -3.04 -7.78 13.58
N LEU A 87 -2.88 -8.57 14.65
CA LEU A 87 -3.79 -8.55 15.79
C LEU A 87 -3.72 -7.24 16.57
N GLU A 88 -2.53 -6.65 16.65
CA GLU A 88 -2.29 -5.34 17.26
C GLU A 88 -2.32 -4.23 16.19
N ASP A 89 -1.73 -4.49 15.03
CA ASP A 89 -1.63 -3.51 13.96
C ASP A 89 -3.00 -3.04 13.42
N LYS A 90 -4.05 -3.86 13.55
CA LYS A 90 -5.42 -3.48 13.14
C LYS A 90 -5.92 -2.19 13.80
N TYR A 91 -5.39 -1.82 14.97
CA TYR A 91 -5.75 -0.57 15.64
C TYR A 91 -5.20 0.65 14.90
N LYS A 92 -4.23 0.50 13.98
CA LYS A 92 -3.72 1.54 13.09
C LYS A 92 -4.55 1.72 11.81
N LEU A 93 -5.53 0.86 11.53
CA LEU A 93 -6.47 1.07 10.42
C LEU A 93 -7.27 2.36 10.64
N PHE A 94 -7.56 3.08 9.56
CA PHE A 94 -8.56 4.14 9.60
C PHE A 94 -9.94 3.55 9.92
N SER A 95 -10.79 4.34 10.60
CA SER A 95 -12.11 3.87 11.05
C SER A 95 -13.01 3.47 9.88
N PHE A 96 -12.85 4.12 8.72
CA PHE A 96 -13.60 3.81 7.51
C PHE A 96 -13.11 2.55 6.77
N SER A 97 -11.91 2.06 7.06
CA SER A 97 -11.23 1.04 6.23
C SER A 97 -12.05 -0.23 6.06
N ILE A 98 -12.57 -0.80 7.15
CA ILE A 98 -13.36 -2.04 7.09
C ILE A 98 -14.66 -1.79 6.31
N GLY A 99 -15.39 -0.72 6.65
CA GLY A 99 -16.63 -0.35 5.98
C GLY A 99 -16.46 -0.08 4.49
N LEU A 100 -15.31 0.49 4.07
CA LEU A 100 -14.99 0.68 2.66
C LEU A 100 -14.97 -0.65 1.89
N PHE A 101 -14.24 -1.65 2.37
CA PHE A 101 -14.17 -2.94 1.68
C PHE A 101 -15.51 -3.69 1.69
N GLU A 102 -16.30 -3.56 2.76
CA GLU A 102 -17.68 -4.08 2.81
C GLU A 102 -18.57 -3.42 1.75
N ILE A 103 -18.47 -2.09 1.59
CA ILE A 103 -19.20 -1.34 0.57
C ILE A 103 -18.77 -1.78 -0.84
N LEU A 104 -17.46 -1.86 -1.11
CA LEU A 104 -16.94 -2.29 -2.41
C LEU A 104 -17.47 -3.69 -2.77
N LYS A 105 -17.41 -4.64 -1.83
CA LYS A 105 -17.96 -5.98 -2.00
C LYS A 105 -19.47 -5.97 -2.24
N LYS A 106 -20.23 -5.20 -1.45
CA LYS A 106 -21.70 -5.07 -1.59
C LYS A 106 -22.10 -4.58 -2.99
N TYR A 107 -21.28 -3.72 -3.61
CA TYR A 107 -21.53 -3.19 -4.95
C TYR A 107 -20.81 -3.97 -6.07
N ASN A 108 -20.28 -5.17 -5.78
CA ASN A 108 -19.53 -6.00 -6.74
C ASN A 108 -18.38 -5.21 -7.41
N ILE A 109 -17.63 -4.46 -6.61
CA ILE A 109 -16.42 -3.75 -7.02
C ILE A 109 -15.22 -4.52 -6.47
N ASN A 110 -14.43 -5.08 -7.38
CA ASN A 110 -13.22 -5.82 -7.08
C ASN A 110 -12.16 -4.86 -6.56
N SER A 111 -11.73 -5.05 -5.32
CA SER A 111 -10.69 -4.24 -4.70
C SER A 111 -9.30 -4.83 -4.96
N ILE A 112 -8.42 -4.03 -5.56
CA ILE A 112 -7.01 -4.37 -5.80
C ILE A 112 -6.16 -3.42 -4.96
N VAL A 113 -5.48 -3.97 -3.95
CA VAL A 113 -4.54 -3.21 -3.13
C VAL A 113 -3.17 -3.23 -3.79
N ILE A 114 -2.56 -2.06 -4.01
CA ILE A 114 -1.25 -1.91 -4.68
C ILE A 114 -0.39 -0.97 -3.83
N SER A 115 0.59 -1.50 -3.11
CA SER A 115 1.34 -0.74 -2.09
C SER A 115 2.81 -1.17 -1.98
N GLY A 116 3.67 -0.31 -1.42
CA GLY A 116 5.02 -0.68 -0.97
C GLY A 116 5.05 -1.60 0.27
N CYS A 117 3.89 -1.86 0.89
CA CYS A 117 3.74 -2.76 2.03
C CYS A 117 4.23 -4.20 1.72
N PRO A 118 4.94 -4.87 2.65
CA PRO A 118 5.29 -6.28 2.54
C PRO A 118 4.10 -7.19 2.25
N ILE A 119 4.25 -8.10 1.29
CA ILE A 119 3.16 -8.94 0.79
C ILE A 119 2.59 -9.89 1.86
N GLU A 120 3.40 -10.28 2.85
CA GLU A 120 3.01 -11.13 3.98
C GLU A 120 1.96 -10.43 4.85
N ILE A 121 2.14 -9.14 5.10
CA ILE A 121 1.19 -8.33 5.87
C ILE A 121 -0.11 -8.14 5.08
N LEU A 122 -0.01 -7.78 3.80
CA LEU A 122 -1.18 -7.65 2.94
C LEU A 122 -1.98 -8.96 2.83
N ASN A 123 -1.30 -10.10 2.70
CA ASN A 123 -1.97 -11.40 2.68
C ASN A 123 -2.65 -11.75 4.02
N SER A 124 -2.06 -11.35 5.14
CA SER A 124 -2.66 -11.55 6.47
C SER A 124 -3.92 -10.69 6.62
N TYR A 125 -3.86 -9.41 6.25
CA TYR A 125 -5.03 -8.52 6.23
C TYR A 125 -6.11 -8.96 5.24
N LYS A 126 -5.73 -9.57 4.12
CA LYS A 126 -6.67 -10.12 3.14
C LYS A 126 -7.65 -11.10 3.78
N LYS A 127 -7.18 -11.93 4.71
CA LYS A 127 -7.97 -12.94 5.42
C LYS A 127 -9.06 -12.32 6.30
N ILE A 128 -8.86 -11.10 6.81
CA ILE A 128 -9.75 -10.46 7.78
C ILE A 128 -10.59 -9.31 7.19
N ILE A 129 -10.06 -8.53 6.25
CA ILE A 129 -10.76 -7.38 5.64
C ILE A 129 -11.41 -7.77 4.30
N GLY A 130 -10.92 -8.84 3.66
CA GLY A 130 -11.61 -9.46 2.52
C GLY A 130 -11.46 -8.75 1.18
N PHE A 131 -10.40 -7.95 0.97
CA PHE A 131 -10.07 -7.48 -0.38
C PHE A 131 -9.63 -8.61 -1.31
N GLU A 132 -9.85 -8.46 -2.61
CA GLU A 132 -9.73 -9.57 -3.55
C GLU A 132 -8.31 -9.81 -4.09
N TYR A 133 -7.57 -8.74 -4.40
CA TYR A 133 -6.25 -8.83 -5.03
C TYR A 133 -5.24 -7.93 -4.31
N VAL A 134 -3.98 -8.34 -4.33
CA VAL A 134 -2.87 -7.62 -3.69
C VAL A 134 -1.61 -7.63 -4.54
N HIS A 135 -0.95 -6.48 -4.58
CA HIS A 135 0.39 -6.31 -5.09
C HIS A 135 1.19 -5.52 -4.04
N GLY A 136 2.21 -6.18 -3.51
CA GLY A 136 3.07 -5.65 -2.44
C GLY A 136 4.54 -5.79 -2.76
N LEU A 137 5.37 -5.35 -1.82
CA LEU A 137 6.78 -5.69 -1.78
C LEU A 137 6.94 -7.20 -1.59
N LYS A 138 7.55 -7.88 -2.55
CA LYS A 138 7.77 -9.32 -2.54
C LYS A 138 9.24 -9.63 -2.62
N ILE A 139 9.72 -10.42 -1.67
CA ILE A 139 11.08 -10.94 -1.64
C ILE A 139 11.07 -12.38 -2.16
N ARG A 140 12.12 -12.80 -2.88
CA ARG A 140 12.22 -14.15 -3.42
C ARG A 140 12.33 -15.17 -2.30
N ILE A 141 11.57 -16.25 -2.42
CA ILE A 141 11.62 -17.42 -1.54
C ILE A 141 12.02 -18.63 -2.37
N GLU A 142 13.00 -19.40 -1.90
CA GLU A 142 13.34 -20.70 -2.47
C GLU A 142 13.41 -21.75 -1.38
N LYS A 143 12.72 -22.88 -1.57
CA LYS A 143 12.62 -23.95 -0.56
C LYS A 143 12.25 -23.41 0.83
N LYS A 144 11.26 -22.50 0.86
CA LYS A 144 10.78 -21.81 2.08
C LYS A 144 11.78 -20.88 2.76
N ILE A 145 12.90 -20.55 2.12
CA ILE A 145 13.90 -19.64 2.68
C ILE A 145 13.93 -18.35 1.87
N TYR A 146 13.80 -17.21 2.55
CA TYR A 146 13.96 -15.90 1.92
C TYR A 146 15.38 -15.70 1.41
N LYS A 147 15.47 -15.23 0.17
CA LYS A 147 16.69 -14.78 -0.48
C LYS A 147 16.75 -13.26 -0.43
N ASN A 148 17.95 -12.72 -0.55
CA ASN A 148 18.13 -11.29 -0.67
C ASN A 148 17.91 -10.82 -2.12
N GLU A 149 16.71 -11.04 -2.65
CA GLU A 149 16.31 -10.52 -3.96
C GLU A 149 14.86 -10.05 -3.93
N ILE A 150 14.66 -8.81 -4.37
CA ILE A 150 13.34 -8.19 -4.52
C ILE A 150 12.74 -8.63 -5.86
N ILE A 151 11.58 -9.29 -5.81
CA ILE A 151 10.82 -9.72 -6.99
C ILE A 151 9.90 -8.60 -7.50
N THR A 152 9.21 -7.94 -6.58
CA THR A 152 8.36 -6.77 -6.87
C THR A 152 8.51 -5.74 -5.77
N ASN A 153 8.51 -4.47 -6.16
CA ASN A 153 8.40 -3.35 -5.23
C ASN A 153 7.42 -2.32 -5.81
N THR A 154 6.17 -2.40 -5.37
CA THR A 154 5.08 -1.49 -5.76
C THR A 154 5.05 -0.20 -4.94
N GLY A 155 6.04 0.03 -4.07
CA GLY A 155 6.28 1.34 -3.46
C GLY A 155 6.93 2.32 -4.44
N ILE A 156 7.61 1.81 -5.48
CA ILE A 156 8.18 2.63 -6.55
C ILE A 156 7.08 2.96 -7.56
N SER A 157 6.87 4.25 -7.85
CA SER A 157 5.77 4.75 -8.69
C SER A 157 5.69 4.07 -10.06
N LYS A 158 6.83 3.90 -10.75
CA LYS A 158 6.90 3.23 -12.07
C LYS A 158 6.48 1.75 -12.03
N ASN A 159 6.80 1.05 -10.95
CA ASN A 159 6.42 -0.35 -10.78
C ASN A 159 4.93 -0.48 -10.45
N LYS A 160 4.40 0.43 -9.61
CA LYS A 160 2.96 0.58 -9.32
C LYS A 160 2.19 0.80 -10.63
N GLU A 161 2.64 1.73 -11.48
CA GLU A 161 2.04 1.99 -12.80
C GLU A 161 2.01 0.75 -13.71
N LYS A 162 3.11 -0.01 -13.76
CA LYS A 162 3.19 -1.25 -14.56
C LYS A 162 2.18 -2.29 -14.09
N VAL A 163 2.03 -2.48 -12.78
CA VAL A 163 1.04 -3.39 -12.21
C VAL A 163 -0.37 -2.95 -12.56
N ILE A 164 -0.70 -1.66 -12.35
CA ILE A 164 -2.02 -1.11 -12.68
C ILE A 164 -2.36 -1.35 -14.15
N LYS A 165 -1.43 -1.02 -15.07
CA LYS A 165 -1.63 -1.26 -16.49
C LYS A 165 -1.90 -2.73 -16.76
N ASN A 166 -1.11 -3.65 -16.21
CA ASN A 166 -1.32 -5.08 -16.40
C ASN A 166 -2.69 -5.57 -15.90
N GLU A 167 -3.17 -5.11 -14.75
CA GLU A 167 -4.48 -5.47 -14.22
C GLU A 167 -5.63 -4.89 -15.06
N LEU A 168 -5.46 -3.68 -15.63
CA LEU A 168 -6.46 -3.01 -16.46
C LEU A 168 -6.41 -3.39 -17.95
N LEU A 169 -5.31 -3.96 -18.43
CA LEU A 169 -5.16 -4.42 -19.83
C LEU A 169 -6.25 -5.42 -20.22
N LEU A 170 -6.78 -6.18 -19.25
CA LEU A 170 -7.84 -7.17 -19.49
C LEU A 170 -9.24 -6.55 -19.66
N THR A 171 -9.41 -5.27 -19.31
CA THR A 171 -10.72 -4.61 -19.33
C THR A 171 -10.83 -3.49 -20.36
N ASP A 172 -9.71 -3.02 -20.92
CA ASP A 172 -9.60 -1.83 -21.80
C ASP A 172 -10.31 -0.59 -21.22
N LYS A 173 -10.40 -0.53 -19.89
CA LYS A 173 -11.21 0.44 -19.14
C LYS A 173 -10.45 0.94 -17.91
N LEU A 174 -10.68 2.20 -17.57
CA LEU A 174 -10.26 2.78 -16.29
C LEU A 174 -10.95 2.06 -15.12
N ALA A 175 -10.25 1.97 -13.98
CA ALA A 175 -10.86 1.58 -12.72
C ALA A 175 -12.01 2.53 -12.35
N LYS A 176 -13.00 2.03 -11.62
CA LYS A 176 -14.14 2.85 -11.21
C LYS A 176 -13.75 3.84 -10.12
N LEU A 177 -12.96 3.36 -9.16
CA LEU A 177 -12.53 4.12 -7.99
C LEU A 177 -11.02 3.97 -7.80
N SER A 178 -10.38 4.98 -7.22
CA SER A 178 -9.06 4.81 -6.61
C SER A 178 -8.95 5.53 -5.28
N PHE A 179 -8.11 5.00 -4.40
CA PHE A 179 -7.85 5.54 -3.07
C PHE A 179 -6.34 5.64 -2.87
N GLY A 180 -5.86 6.79 -2.42
CA GLY A 180 -4.45 7.08 -2.16
C GLY A 180 -4.28 8.26 -1.22
N ASN A 181 -3.05 8.62 -0.88
CA ASN A 181 -2.77 9.73 0.04
C ASN A 181 -1.52 10.54 -0.33
N SER A 182 -0.80 10.15 -1.39
CA SER A 182 0.47 10.78 -1.74
C SER A 182 0.64 10.98 -3.25
N ILE A 183 1.63 11.78 -3.65
CA ILE A 183 1.98 11.97 -5.07
C ILE A 183 2.42 10.64 -5.72
N SER A 184 2.93 9.68 -4.93
CA SER A 184 3.28 8.36 -5.48
C SER A 184 2.06 7.52 -5.88
N ASP A 185 0.84 7.97 -5.53
CA ASP A 185 -0.44 7.37 -5.93
C ASP A 185 -1.03 7.99 -7.20
N MET A 186 -0.36 8.97 -7.82
CA MET A 186 -0.76 9.51 -9.13
C MET A 186 -1.03 8.42 -10.19
N PRO A 187 -0.27 7.30 -10.25
CA PRO A 187 -0.61 6.19 -11.13
C PRO A 187 -2.00 5.59 -10.85
N LEU A 188 -2.45 5.51 -9.59
CA LEU A 188 -3.80 5.03 -9.24
C LEU A 188 -4.84 6.03 -9.76
N PHE A 189 -4.63 7.32 -9.49
CA PHE A 189 -5.57 8.39 -9.84
C PHE A 189 -5.71 8.58 -11.35
N ASN A 190 -4.61 8.51 -12.09
CA ASN A 190 -4.61 8.64 -13.55
C ASN A 190 -5.29 7.45 -14.26
N ASN A 191 -5.50 6.34 -13.56
CA ASN A 191 -6.09 5.12 -14.11
C ASN A 191 -7.47 4.80 -13.51
N SER A 192 -8.13 5.80 -12.92
CA SER A 192 -9.48 5.67 -12.36
C SER A 192 -10.43 6.78 -12.83
N LYS A 193 -11.74 6.54 -12.73
CA LYS A 193 -12.78 7.53 -13.04
C LYS A 193 -12.99 8.52 -11.89
N VAL A 194 -12.97 8.01 -10.66
CA VAL A 194 -13.14 8.79 -9.44
C VAL A 194 -12.03 8.44 -8.47
N SER A 195 -11.37 9.45 -7.94
CA SER A 195 -10.27 9.31 -7.00
C SER A 195 -10.64 9.87 -5.64
N PHE A 196 -10.17 9.21 -4.59
CA PHE A 196 -10.29 9.67 -3.22
C PHE A 196 -8.89 9.84 -2.65
N VAL A 197 -8.61 11.03 -2.13
CA VAL A 197 -7.37 11.33 -1.44
C VAL A 197 -7.61 11.41 0.05
N VAL A 198 -6.88 10.58 0.79
CA VAL A 198 -6.99 10.46 2.25
C VAL A 198 -6.00 11.42 2.90
N ASN A 199 -6.50 12.33 3.75
CA ASN A 199 -5.70 13.19 4.63
C ASN A 199 -4.56 13.99 3.95
N ASN A 200 -4.69 14.34 2.68
CA ASN A 200 -3.66 15.13 1.99
C ASN A 200 -4.24 16.11 0.96
N GLU A 201 -4.59 17.30 1.43
CA GLU A 201 -5.19 18.36 0.62
C GLU A 201 -4.23 18.96 -0.41
N SER A 202 -2.92 18.81 -0.21
CA SER A 202 -1.91 19.44 -1.07
C SER A 202 -1.78 18.83 -2.47
N ILE A 203 -2.39 17.65 -2.69
CA ILE A 203 -2.20 16.86 -3.91
C ILE A 203 -3.18 17.23 -5.02
N ILE A 204 -4.30 17.91 -4.73
CA ILE A 204 -5.35 18.13 -5.74
C ILE A 204 -5.75 19.60 -5.91
N ILE A 205 -5.71 20.04 -7.17
CA ILE A 205 -6.41 21.24 -7.69
C ILE A 205 -7.10 20.83 -9.02
N PRO A 206 -8.43 20.97 -9.20
CA PRO A 206 -9.50 21.34 -8.27
C PRO A 206 -10.34 20.12 -7.79
N SER A 207 -10.63 19.99 -6.50
CA SER A 207 -11.41 18.86 -5.94
C SER A 207 -12.60 19.29 -5.07
N TYR A 208 -13.57 18.38 -4.89
CA TYR A 208 -14.69 18.50 -3.95
C TYR A 208 -14.31 17.83 -2.62
N LYS A 209 -14.16 18.62 -1.55
CA LYS A 209 -13.83 18.08 -0.23
C LYS A 209 -15.03 17.38 0.41
N VAL A 210 -14.86 16.14 0.87
CA VAL A 210 -15.85 15.44 1.72
C VAL A 210 -15.23 15.23 3.10
N ASP A 211 -15.72 15.97 4.10
CA ASP A 211 -15.28 15.76 5.48
C ASP A 211 -15.90 14.46 6.03
N ILE A 212 -15.06 13.55 6.53
CA ILE A 212 -15.55 12.40 7.31
C ILE A 212 -15.68 12.88 8.76
N ALA A 213 -16.90 12.84 9.29
CA ALA A 213 -17.31 13.50 10.53
C ALA A 213 -16.74 12.90 11.84
N ASP A 214 -15.61 12.18 11.82
CA ASP A 214 -15.06 11.56 13.02
C ASP A 214 -13.53 11.70 13.13
N ASN A 215 -13.10 12.55 14.08
CA ASN A 215 -11.72 12.71 14.59
C ASN A 215 -10.62 13.01 13.56
N ASN A 216 -10.59 14.22 13.00
CA ASN A 216 -9.47 14.77 12.20
C ASN A 216 -9.12 13.99 10.92
N GLN A 217 -10.07 13.27 10.32
CA GLN A 217 -9.87 12.56 9.04
C GLN A 217 -10.67 13.24 7.93
N SER A 218 -10.03 13.50 6.78
CA SER A 218 -10.68 14.02 5.58
C SER A 218 -10.53 13.05 4.41
N LEU A 219 -11.62 12.85 3.68
CA LEU A 219 -11.63 12.09 2.43
C LEU A 219 -11.96 13.06 1.30
N ILE A 220 -10.96 13.47 0.57
CA ILE A 220 -11.15 14.46 -0.48
C ILE A 220 -11.59 13.71 -1.74
N LEU A 221 -12.78 14.04 -2.23
CA LEU A 221 -13.34 13.43 -3.43
C LEU A 221 -12.92 14.22 -4.66
N PHE A 222 -12.35 13.52 -5.63
CA PHE A 222 -11.97 14.08 -6.91
C PHE A 222 -12.60 13.27 -8.03
N GLU A 223 -13.48 13.90 -8.81
CA GLU A 223 -13.89 13.36 -10.10
C GLU A 223 -12.88 13.81 -11.15
N ASN A 224 -12.34 12.85 -11.93
CA ASN A 224 -11.52 13.16 -13.10
C ASN A 224 -12.42 13.76 -14.20
N GLU A 225 -12.81 15.03 -14.11
CA GLU A 225 -13.39 15.76 -15.25
C GLU A 225 -12.30 16.20 -16.24
N ILE A 226 -11.59 15.25 -16.86
CA ILE A 226 -10.78 15.53 -18.05
C ILE A 226 -11.04 14.44 -19.10
N ARG A 227 -12.18 14.58 -19.80
CA ARG A 227 -12.31 14.47 -21.27
C ARG A 227 -13.78 14.68 -21.70
N LYS A 228 -14.21 15.94 -21.64
CA LYS A 228 -15.18 16.51 -22.59
C LYS A 228 -14.57 17.79 -23.16
N MET A 229 -13.52 17.64 -23.96
CA MET A 229 -13.14 18.62 -24.98
C MET A 229 -12.19 17.93 -25.96
N GLY A 230 -12.79 17.52 -27.07
CA GLY A 230 -12.20 16.79 -28.18
C GLY A 230 -13.29 16.51 -29.21
N CYS A 231 -14.02 17.57 -29.58
CA CYS A 231 -14.53 17.72 -30.94
C CYS A 231 -13.39 18.26 -31.80
#